data_AF-A0AAP8GGA1-F1
#
_entry.id   AF-A0AAP8GGA1-F1
#
_cell.length_a   1.000
_cell.length_b   1.000
_cell.length_c   1.000
_cell.angle_alpha   90.00
_cell.angle_beta   90.00
_cell.angle_gamma   90.00
#
_symmetry.space_group_name_H-M   'P 1'
#
loop_
_entity.id
_entity.type
_entity.pdbx_description
1 polymer ?
#
loop_
_entity_poly.entity_id
_entity_poly.type
_entity_poly.pdbx_seq_one_letter_code
_entity_poly.pdbx_strand_id
1 'polypeptide(L)'
;SKSYTTVRKKNGLSYKEKVEYEQLMKRIEQAEVRMEEIDVLMIEASSDYGKIKELNEEKEQLEIQYDLDITRWSELEEIKEQQ
;
A
#
# COMPACT_ATOMS: atom_id res chain seq x y z
N SER A 1 -35.50 17.69 -30.73
CA SER A 1 -35.50 17.25 -29.32
C SER A 1 -34.07 16.96 -28.92
N LYS A 2 -33.44 17.78 -28.07
CA LYS A 2 -32.05 17.55 -27.64
C LYS A 2 -32.04 16.42 -26.62
N SER A 3 -31.45 15.29 -26.97
CA SER A 3 -31.27 14.14 -26.09
C SER A 3 -30.29 14.50 -24.99
N TYR A 4 -30.79 14.64 -23.77
CA TYR A 4 -29.95 14.75 -22.58
C TYR A 4 -29.35 13.36 -22.31
N THR A 5 -28.10 13.17 -22.71
CA THR A 5 -27.32 12.01 -22.25
C THR A 5 -27.09 12.21 -20.75
N THR A 6 -27.92 11.59 -19.91
CA THR A 6 -27.68 11.48 -18.48
C THR A 6 -26.42 10.65 -18.29
N VAL A 7 -25.29 11.34 -18.07
CA VAL A 7 -24.06 10.71 -17.61
C VAL A 7 -24.39 10.06 -16.27
N ARG A 8 -24.54 8.73 -16.24
CA ARG A 8 -24.71 7.99 -14.99
C ARG A 8 -23.51 8.33 -14.11
N LYS A 9 -23.76 8.95 -12.96
CA LYS A 9 -22.77 9.06 -11.89
C LYS A 9 -22.32 7.63 -11.58
N LYS A 10 -21.05 7.32 -11.83
CA LYS A 10 -20.44 6.08 -11.36
C LYS A 10 -20.26 6.27 -9.87
N ASN A 11 -21.13 5.65 -9.08
CA ASN A 11 -21.05 5.70 -7.63
C ASN A 11 -19.95 4.71 -7.21
N GLY A 12 -18.88 5.22 -6.61
CA GLY A 12 -17.83 4.44 -5.94
C GLY A 12 -16.71 3.94 -6.86
N LEU A 13 -15.84 3.12 -6.27
CA LEU A 13 -14.66 2.60 -6.96
C LEU A 13 -15.04 1.89 -8.27
N SER A 14 -14.34 2.25 -9.34
CA SER A 14 -14.34 1.50 -10.59
C SER A 14 -13.79 0.09 -10.37
N TYR A 15 -14.04 -0.81 -11.32
CA TYR A 15 -13.49 -2.17 -11.25
C TYR A 15 -11.96 -2.19 -11.11
N LYS A 16 -11.26 -1.26 -11.79
CA LYS A 16 -9.80 -1.14 -11.69
C LYS A 16 -9.37 -0.72 -10.29
N GLU A 17 -10.05 0.26 -9.71
CA GLU A 17 -9.76 0.75 -8.36
C GLU A 17 -10.09 -0.29 -7.28
N LYS A 18 -11.09 -1.15 -7.50
CA LYS A 18 -11.35 -2.29 -6.59
C LYS A 18 -10.21 -3.30 -6.60
N VAL A 19 -9.70 -3.64 -7.78
CA VAL A 19 -8.53 -4.53 -7.90
C VAL A 19 -7.28 -3.87 -7.29
N GLU A 20 -7.09 -2.58 -7.55
CA GLU A 20 -6.00 -1.80 -6.95
C GLU A 20 -6.10 -1.82 -5.42
N TYR A 21 -7.28 -1.60 -4.86
CA TYR A 21 -7.56 -1.63 -3.43
C TYR A 21 -7.19 -2.98 -2.79
N GLU A 22 -7.64 -4.09 -3.38
CA GLU A 22 -7.30 -5.44 -2.91
C GLU A 22 -5.79 -5.70 -2.96
N GLN A 23 -5.11 -5.20 -4.00
CA GLN A 23 -3.65 -5.31 -4.11
C GLN A 23 -2.92 -4.44 -3.09
N LEU A 24 -3.40 -3.22 -2.83
CA LEU A 24 -2.87 -2.33 -1.80
C LEU A 24 -2.94 -2.96 -0.42
N MET A 25 -4.11 -3.47 -0.03
CA MET A 25 -4.29 -4.16 1.25
C MET A 25 -3.30 -5.30 1.45
N LYS A 26 -3.10 -6.11 0.40
CA LYS A 26 -2.13 -7.21 0.43
C LYS A 26 -0.69 -6.71 0.52
N ARG A 27 -0.31 -5.65 -0.21
CA ARG A 27 1.06 -5.10 -0.17
C ARG A 27 1.38 -4.48 1.19
N ILE A 28 0.41 -3.76 1.78
CA ILE A 28 0.53 -3.15 3.11
C ILE A 28 0.81 -4.24 4.15
N GLU A 29 -0.03 -5.28 4.21
CA GLU A 29 0.16 -6.42 5.12
C GLU A 29 1.52 -7.11 4.91
N GLN A 30 1.92 -7.32 3.65
CA GLN A 30 3.20 -7.92 3.33
C GLN A 30 4.40 -7.05 3.75
N ALA A 31 4.29 -5.74 3.59
CA ALA A 31 5.33 -4.80 4.02
C ALA A 31 5.46 -4.80 5.55
N GLU A 32 4.35 -4.76 6.29
CA GLU A 32 4.35 -4.83 7.75
C GLU A 32 5.03 -6.10 8.27
N VAL A 33 4.59 -7.27 7.78
CA VAL A 33 5.17 -8.56 8.17
C VAL A 33 6.66 -8.60 7.85
N ARG A 34 7.06 -8.13 6.67
CA ARG A 34 8.47 -8.14 6.26
C ARG A 34 9.32 -7.19 7.10
N MET A 35 8.82 -6.01 7.45
CA MET A 35 9.53 -5.07 8.32
C MET A 35 9.74 -5.64 9.72
N GLU A 36 8.73 -6.33 10.29
CA GLU A 36 8.87 -7.03 11.57
C GLU A 36 9.89 -8.18 11.51
N GLU A 37 9.87 -8.97 10.44
CA GLU A 37 10.88 -10.02 10.21
C GLU A 37 12.28 -9.43 10.12
N ILE A 38 12.45 -8.29 9.43
CA ILE A 38 13.74 -7.61 9.31
C ILE A 38 14.25 -7.19 10.69
N ASP A 39 13.40 -6.66 11.57
CA ASP A 39 13.80 -6.28 12.93
C ASP A 39 14.34 -7.46 13.74
N VAL A 40 13.69 -8.63 13.62
CA VAL A 40 14.19 -9.87 14.24
C VAL A 40 15.54 -10.27 13.64
N LEU A 41 15.65 -10.29 12.31
CA LEU A 41 16.88 -10.67 11.61
C LEU A 41 18.06 -9.75 11.93
N MET A 42 17.81 -8.45 12.13
CA MET A 42 18.83 -7.49 12.54
C MET A 42 19.38 -7.78 13.94
N ILE A 43 18.52 -8.21 14.87
CA ILE A 43 18.94 -8.63 16.21
C ILE A 43 19.77 -9.92 16.12
N GLU A 44 19.32 -10.89 15.33
CA GLU A 44 20.01 -12.18 15.15
C GLU A 44 21.39 -12.02 14.48
N ALA A 45 21.51 -11.10 13.51
CA ALA A 45 22.76 -10.81 12.83
C ALA A 45 23.87 -10.35 13.78
N SER A 46 23.53 -9.83 14.98
CA SER A 46 24.40 -9.50 16.14
C SER A 46 25.58 -8.57 15.85
N SER A 47 26.55 -9.01 15.03
CA SER A 47 27.77 -8.32 14.65
C SER A 47 28.06 -8.34 13.14
N ASP A 48 27.20 -8.95 12.32
CA ASP A 48 27.32 -8.89 10.87
C ASP A 48 26.79 -7.54 10.35
N TYR A 49 27.65 -6.53 10.41
CA TYR A 49 27.33 -5.17 9.98
C TYR A 49 26.99 -5.07 8.48
N GLY A 50 27.53 -5.97 7.65
CA GLY A 50 27.18 -6.03 6.24
C GLY A 50 25.72 -6.44 6.08
N LYS A 51 25.32 -7.51 6.75
CA LYS A 51 23.94 -7.99 6.73
C LYS A 51 22.97 -6.98 7.35
N ILE A 52 23.34 -6.37 8.48
CA ILE A 52 22.53 -5.33 9.13
C ILE A 52 22.32 -4.14 8.19
N LYS A 53 23.33 -3.74 7.43
CA LYS A 53 23.20 -2.64 6.46
C LYS A 53 22.21 -2.99 5.35
N GLU A 54 22.32 -4.16 4.74
CA GLU A 54 21.38 -4.63 3.71
C GLU A 54 19.94 -4.69 4.22
N LEU A 55 19.75 -5.19 5.45
CA LEU A 55 18.44 -5.27 6.10
C LEU A 55 17.84 -3.88 6.37
N ASN A 56 18.65 -2.91 6.79
CA ASN A 56 18.18 -1.53 6.97
C ASN A 56 17.78 -0.89 5.63
N GLU A 57 18.58 -1.08 4.57
CA GLU A 57 18.27 -0.55 3.24
C GLU A 57 16.97 -1.18 2.69
N GLU A 58 16.76 -2.47 2.92
CA GLU A 58 15.49 -3.14 2.58
C GLU A 58 14.32 -2.54 3.38
N LYS A 59 14.49 -2.37 4.69
CA LYS A 59 13.46 -1.80 5.57
C LYS A 59 13.07 -0.38 5.16
N GLU A 60 14.04 0.49 4.88
CA GLU A 60 13.79 1.86 4.44
C GLU A 60 12.98 1.90 3.13
N GLN A 61 13.27 1.00 2.19
CA GLN A 61 12.47 0.90 0.96
C GLN A 61 11.05 0.40 1.22
N LEU A 62 10.87 -0.53 2.15
CA LEU A 62 9.55 -1.03 2.55
C LEU A 62 8.74 0.05 3.27
N GLU A 63 9.36 0.87 4.13
CA GLU A 63 8.71 2.00 4.80
C GLU A 63 8.20 3.03 3.79
N ILE A 64 9.02 3.40 2.80
CA ILE A 64 8.60 4.30 1.71
C ILE A 64 7.43 3.70 0.91
N GLN A 65 7.50 2.42 0.56
CA GLN A 65 6.43 1.74 -0.17
C GLN A 65 5.14 1.66 0.65
N TYR A 66 5.25 1.35 1.93
CA TYR A 66 4.13 1.30 2.87
C TYR A 66 3.43 2.65 2.97
N ASP A 67 4.18 3.75 3.14
CA ASP A 67 3.62 5.10 3.22
C ASP A 67 2.87 5.50 1.94
N LEU A 68 3.44 5.17 0.77
CA LEU A 68 2.79 5.39 -0.53
C LEU A 68 1.51 4.58 -0.66
N ASP A 69 1.53 3.31 -0.25
CA ASP A 69 0.37 2.42 -0.34
C ASP A 69 -0.74 2.84 0.63
N ILE A 70 -0.41 3.24 1.86
CA ILE A 70 -1.38 3.78 2.84
C ILE A 70 -1.99 5.09 2.35
N THR A 71 -1.18 5.97 1.76
CA THR A 71 -1.67 7.23 1.17
C THR A 71 -2.70 6.94 0.08
N ARG A 72 -2.35 6.04 -0.86
CA ARG A 72 -3.24 5.67 -1.96
C ARG A 72 -4.50 4.94 -1.48
N TRP A 73 -4.36 4.07 -0.48
CA TRP A 73 -5.50 3.40 0.15
C TRP A 73 -6.46 4.42 0.77
N SER A 74 -5.93 5.44 1.46
CA SER A 74 -6.72 6.51 2.08
C SER A 74 -7.50 7.30 1.02
N GLU A 75 -6.89 7.64 -0.11
CA GLU A 75 -7.60 8.27 -1.25
C GLU A 75 -8.76 7.41 -1.76
N LEU A 76 -8.57 6.09 -1.86
CA LEU A 76 -9.61 5.16 -2.30
C LEU A 76 -10.74 5.03 -1.27
N GLU A 77 -10.44 5.11 0.03
CA GLU A 77 -11.46 5.18 1.08
C GLU A 77 -12.29 6.47 0.97
N GLU A 78 -11.66 7.62 0.76
CA GLU A 78 -12.38 8.88 0.57
C GLU A 78 -13.34 8.81 -0.64
N ILE A 79 -12.93 8.18 -1.75
CA ILE A 79 -13.80 7.97 -2.92
C ILE A 79 -14.99 7.06 -2.59
N LYS A 80 -14.82 6.07 -1.71
CA LYS A 80 -15.92 5.20 -1.24
C LYS A 80 -16.90 5.94 -0.32
N GLU A 81 -16.40 6.86 0.51
CA GLU A 81 -17.24 7.62 1.45
C GLU A 81 -18.02 8.76 0.80
N GLN A 82 -17.51 9.35 -0.29
CA GLN A 82 -18.19 10.42 -1.03
C GLN A 82 -19.38 9.93 -1.90
N GLN A 83 -19.87 8.71 -1.65
CA GLN A 83 -20.97 8.06 -2.37
C GLN A 83 -22.37 8.38 -1.83
#